data_AF-A0A952VBL9-F1
#
_entry.id   AF-A0A952VBL9-F1
#
_cell.length_a   1.000
_cell.length_b   1.000
_cell.length_c   1.000
_cell.angle_alpha   90.00
_cell.angle_beta   90.00
_cell.angle_gamma   90.00
#
_symmetry.space_group_name_H-M   'P 1'
#
loop_
_entity.id
_entity.type
_entity.pdbx_description
1 polymer ?
#
loop_
_entity_poly.entity_id
_entity_poly.type
_entity_poly.pdbx_seq_one_letter_code
_entity_poly.pdbx_strand_id
1 'polypeptide(L)'
;MHRPEFRIHAIVPAFLIALIAILGCKFTSSSETSNGQAPSEPRTAASPGPSTQGDQPTGEPKDEVIRAAKKFLQLDSFSAEMRGEGTDALSMRLEYQAPDRFRITHNAGAAAGTETILIGDASYMKMKGKWQKLPVNIGGKIPTLRDAFSEEGLKTLTDVKRESDDIVNGTPASVYSYRNKLPNENYPFTSRIWIGKDSGLPMKIVVDYEQGALKQMVINYDTSTPVSIEAPSN
;
A
#
# COMPACT_ATOMS: atom_id res chain seq x y z
N MET A 1 -52.88 21.34 16.24
CA MET A 1 -52.18 20.84 15.04
C MET A 1 -51.42 22.00 14.42
N HIS A 2 -50.11 22.05 14.62
CA HIS A 2 -49.20 23.07 14.08
C HIS A 2 -48.01 22.31 13.50
N ARG A 3 -47.77 22.42 12.19
CA ARG A 3 -46.58 21.86 11.53
C ARG A 3 -45.47 22.91 11.59
N PRO A 4 -44.26 22.59 12.08
CA PRO A 4 -43.12 23.47 11.90
C PRO A 4 -42.50 23.25 10.52
N GLU A 5 -42.35 24.33 9.76
CA GLU A 5 -41.57 24.35 8.52
C GLU A 5 -40.07 24.42 8.86
N PHE A 6 -39.31 23.39 8.48
CA PHE A 6 -37.86 23.40 8.56
C PHE A 6 -37.29 24.02 7.28
N ARG A 7 -36.85 25.29 7.37
CA ARG A 7 -36.01 25.96 6.36
C ARG A 7 -34.56 25.51 6.54
N ILE A 8 -34.07 24.68 5.62
CA ILE A 8 -32.64 24.31 5.53
C ILE A 8 -31.91 25.46 4.84
N HIS A 9 -31.08 26.19 5.60
CA HIS A 9 -30.09 27.10 5.03
C HIS A 9 -28.89 26.29 4.54
N ALA A 10 -28.62 26.34 3.24
CA ALA A 10 -27.38 25.87 2.67
C ALA A 10 -26.23 26.78 3.11
N ILE A 11 -25.31 26.26 3.93
CA ILE A 11 -24.05 26.93 4.25
C ILE A 11 -23.00 26.40 3.28
N VAL A 12 -22.65 27.24 2.31
CA VAL A 12 -21.50 27.09 1.41
C VAL A 12 -20.30 27.73 2.11
N PRO A 13 -19.21 27.00 2.42
CA PRO A 13 -17.96 27.64 2.77
C PRO A 13 -17.16 27.88 1.50
N ALA A 14 -17.22 29.11 1.01
CA ALA A 14 -16.23 29.71 0.14
C ALA A 14 -14.92 29.85 0.94
N PHE A 15 -13.88 29.11 0.57
CA PHE A 15 -12.54 29.36 1.10
C PHE A 15 -11.71 30.17 0.10
N LEU A 16 -11.34 31.33 0.62
CA LEU A 16 -10.72 32.50 0.04
C LEU A 16 -9.26 32.23 -0.38
N ILE A 17 -8.93 32.61 -1.60
CA ILE A 17 -7.55 32.78 -2.09
C ILE A 17 -7.01 34.10 -1.51
N ALA A 18 -5.84 34.05 -0.86
CA ALA A 18 -5.00 35.23 -0.68
C ALA A 18 -3.50 34.86 -0.71
N LEU A 19 -2.85 35.27 -1.80
CA LEU A 19 -1.42 35.54 -1.92
C LEU A 19 -0.98 36.56 -0.84
N ILE A 20 0.26 36.44 -0.33
CA ILE A 20 1.21 37.56 -0.16
C ILE A 20 2.63 37.00 0.00
N ALA A 21 3.57 37.76 -0.56
CA ALA A 21 4.93 37.43 -0.92
C ALA A 21 5.99 37.93 0.11
N ILE A 22 7.16 37.29 0.07
CA ILE A 22 8.55 37.78 0.28
C ILE A 22 8.91 38.45 1.62
N LEU A 23 9.96 37.92 2.27
CA LEU A 23 11.15 38.58 2.86
C LEU A 23 11.95 37.43 3.52
N GLY A 24 13.16 37.02 3.13
CA GLY A 24 14.36 37.83 2.92
C GLY A 24 15.20 37.83 4.20
N CYS A 25 16.07 36.83 4.41
CA CYS A 25 17.24 36.96 5.30
C CYS A 25 18.33 35.95 4.87
N LYS A 26 19.41 36.52 4.31
CA LYS A 26 20.71 35.87 4.18
C LYS A 26 21.34 35.79 5.57
N PHE A 27 21.87 34.63 5.96
CA PHE A 27 22.83 34.56 7.06
C PHE A 27 24.07 33.80 6.58
N THR A 28 25.12 34.58 6.34
CA THR A 28 26.49 34.13 6.11
C THR A 28 27.17 34.02 7.47
N SER A 29 27.93 32.95 7.74
CA SER A 29 29.25 33.05 8.39
C SER A 29 29.99 31.70 8.39
N SER A 30 31.28 31.81 8.10
CA SER A 30 32.31 30.78 8.00
C SER A 30 32.90 30.36 9.35
N SER A 31 33.49 29.17 9.38
CA SER A 31 34.70 28.76 10.12
C SER A 31 34.96 27.27 9.80
N GLU A 32 36.13 26.66 9.86
CA GLU A 32 37.55 27.03 9.82
C GLU A 32 38.26 25.70 9.48
N THR A 33 39.37 25.79 8.76
CA THR A 33 40.27 24.66 8.48
C THR A 33 40.96 24.19 9.76
N SER A 34 41.04 22.89 10.00
CA SER A 34 42.14 22.33 10.81
C SER A 34 42.55 20.95 10.32
N ASN A 35 43.82 20.88 9.95
CA ASN A 35 44.54 19.73 9.43
C ASN A 35 45.24 19.05 10.62
N GLY A 36 45.08 17.74 10.79
CA GLY A 36 45.72 16.98 11.86
C GLY A 36 46.01 15.56 11.43
N GLN A 37 47.28 15.27 11.17
CA GLN A 37 47.79 14.02 10.62
C GLN A 37 48.49 13.18 11.71
N ALA A 38 48.22 11.87 11.69
CA ALA A 38 49.03 10.71 12.14
C ALA A 38 49.29 10.54 13.67
N PRO A 39 49.52 9.30 14.19
CA PRO A 39 50.13 8.15 13.50
C PRO A 39 49.46 6.78 13.67
N SER A 40 49.87 5.88 12.78
CA SER A 40 49.56 4.46 12.66
C SER A 40 50.35 3.58 13.62
N GLU A 41 49.69 2.56 14.18
CA GLU A 41 50.31 1.34 14.70
C GLU A 41 49.54 0.08 14.25
N PRO A 42 50.21 -1.07 14.06
CA PRO A 42 49.65 -2.26 13.43
C PRO A 42 49.22 -3.32 14.46
N ARG A 43 48.09 -4.03 14.22
CA ARG A 43 47.96 -5.44 14.63
C ARG A 43 46.76 -6.20 14.04
N THR A 44 47.12 -7.39 13.57
CA THR A 44 46.35 -8.65 13.58
C THR A 44 45.28 -8.85 12.50
N ALA A 45 45.70 -9.58 11.47
CA ALA A 45 44.85 -10.25 10.51
C ALA A 45 43.91 -11.25 11.21
N ALA A 46 42.61 -11.00 11.13
CA ALA A 46 41.59 -12.01 11.35
C ALA A 46 41.29 -12.69 10.01
N SER A 47 41.33 -14.02 10.02
CA SER A 47 41.04 -14.89 8.89
C SER A 47 39.57 -14.72 8.45
N PRO A 48 39.27 -14.43 7.17
CA PRO A 48 37.89 -14.49 6.70
C PRO A 48 37.52 -15.96 6.47
N GLY A 49 36.71 -16.51 7.38
CA GLY A 49 35.98 -17.74 7.10
C GLY A 49 35.09 -17.57 5.86
N PRO A 50 34.73 -18.66 5.16
CA PRO A 50 33.92 -18.58 3.96
C PRO A 50 32.53 -18.06 4.34
N SER A 51 32.26 -16.80 3.98
CA SER A 51 30.92 -16.25 3.94
C SER A 51 30.13 -17.08 2.94
N THR A 52 29.19 -17.88 3.42
CA THR A 52 28.17 -18.51 2.58
C THR A 52 27.43 -17.40 1.84
N GLN A 53 27.85 -17.13 0.60
CA GLN A 53 27.08 -16.36 -0.37
C GLN A 53 25.83 -17.20 -0.65
N GLY A 54 24.78 -16.96 0.12
CA GLY A 54 23.44 -17.36 -0.26
C GLY A 54 23.15 -16.73 -1.61
N ASP A 55 22.73 -17.58 -2.55
CA ASP A 55 22.24 -17.24 -3.89
C ASP A 55 21.57 -15.86 -3.89
N GLN A 56 22.31 -14.87 -4.40
CA GLN A 56 21.72 -13.58 -4.73
C GLN A 56 20.88 -13.81 -5.98
N PRO A 57 19.60 -13.43 -5.97
CA PRO A 57 18.80 -13.44 -7.20
C PRO A 57 19.54 -12.64 -8.29
N THR A 58 19.78 -13.25 -9.44
CA THR A 58 20.64 -12.72 -10.52
C THR A 58 19.97 -11.62 -11.36
N GLY A 59 18.95 -10.93 -10.82
CA GLY A 59 18.21 -9.88 -11.51
C GLY A 59 18.26 -8.55 -10.76
N GLU A 60 18.12 -7.44 -11.49
CA GLU A 60 17.95 -6.11 -10.89
C GLU A 60 16.75 -6.12 -9.93
N PRO A 61 16.84 -5.57 -8.70
CA PRO A 61 15.75 -5.58 -7.71
C PRO A 61 14.39 -5.13 -8.25
N LYS A 62 14.40 -4.13 -9.13
CA LYS A 62 13.19 -3.63 -9.80
C LYS A 62 12.53 -4.68 -10.70
N ASP A 63 13.31 -5.45 -11.43
CA ASP A 63 12.77 -6.50 -12.30
C ASP A 63 12.12 -7.62 -11.49
N GLU A 64 12.63 -7.89 -10.29
CA GLU A 64 12.08 -8.91 -9.41
C GLU A 64 10.69 -8.52 -8.90
N VAL A 65 10.56 -7.26 -8.46
CA VAL A 65 9.27 -6.68 -8.06
C VAL A 65 8.28 -6.70 -9.23
N ILE A 66 8.73 -6.33 -10.44
CA ILE A 66 7.89 -6.35 -11.65
C ILE A 66 7.46 -7.78 -12.01
N ARG A 67 8.36 -8.77 -11.91
CA ARG A 67 8.03 -10.18 -12.17
C ARG A 67 6.98 -10.69 -11.18
N ALA A 68 7.14 -10.39 -9.89
CA ALA A 68 6.18 -10.78 -8.87
C ALA A 68 4.81 -10.13 -9.08
N ALA A 69 4.79 -8.84 -9.43
CA ALA A 69 3.57 -8.11 -9.77
C ALA A 69 2.82 -8.75 -10.95
N LYS A 70 3.53 -9.05 -12.05
CA LYS A 70 2.95 -9.72 -13.22
C LYS A 70 2.37 -11.09 -12.86
N LYS A 71 3.09 -11.87 -12.05
CA LYS A 71 2.62 -13.18 -11.58
C LYS A 71 1.37 -13.05 -10.69
N PHE A 72 1.34 -12.04 -9.81
CA PHE A 72 0.18 -11.75 -8.97
C PHE A 72 -1.07 -11.35 -9.77
N LEU A 73 -0.89 -10.59 -10.86
CA LEU A 73 -2.00 -10.23 -11.75
C LEU A 73 -2.60 -11.42 -12.49
N GLN A 74 -1.87 -12.54 -12.62
CA GLN A 74 -2.36 -13.76 -13.28
C GLN A 74 -3.13 -14.70 -12.33
N LEU A 75 -3.25 -14.38 -11.04
CA LEU A 75 -3.98 -15.22 -10.09
C LEU A 75 -5.48 -15.22 -10.37
N ASP A 76 -6.09 -16.41 -10.35
CA ASP A 76 -7.54 -16.59 -10.45
C ASP A 76 -8.27 -16.12 -9.19
N SER A 77 -7.61 -16.14 -8.04
CA SER A 77 -8.15 -15.66 -6.78
C SER A 77 -7.06 -15.31 -5.78
N PHE A 78 -7.38 -14.41 -4.85
CA PHE A 78 -6.59 -14.18 -3.63
C PHE A 78 -7.45 -13.49 -2.57
N SER A 79 -6.99 -13.51 -1.32
CA SER A 79 -7.48 -12.60 -0.28
C SER A 79 -6.35 -11.74 0.27
N ALA A 80 -6.69 -10.55 0.75
CA ALA A 80 -5.77 -9.61 1.34
C ALA A 80 -6.39 -9.03 2.62
N GLU A 81 -5.69 -9.19 3.74
CA GLU A 81 -6.01 -8.53 5.00
C GLU A 81 -5.24 -7.23 5.09
N MET A 82 -5.95 -6.12 5.25
CA MET A 82 -5.39 -4.78 5.32
C MET A 82 -5.63 -4.18 6.70
N ARG A 83 -4.56 -3.66 7.28
CA ARG A 83 -4.58 -2.95 8.56
C ARG A 83 -3.83 -1.63 8.43
N GLY A 84 -4.58 -0.56 8.58
CA GLY A 84 -4.10 0.81 8.55
C GLY A 84 -4.04 1.40 9.96
N GLU A 85 -2.96 2.11 10.25
CA GLU A 85 -2.75 2.84 11.50
C GLU A 85 -2.68 4.35 11.24
N GLY A 86 -3.15 5.15 12.19
CA GLY A 86 -3.25 6.60 12.06
C GLY A 86 -4.49 7.15 12.75
N THR A 87 -4.86 8.40 12.46
CA THR A 87 -6.11 8.99 12.98
C THR A 87 -7.34 8.35 12.36
N ASP A 88 -7.24 7.94 11.09
CA ASP A 88 -8.28 7.22 10.36
C ASP A 88 -7.86 5.75 10.20
N ALA A 89 -7.66 5.07 11.34
CA ALA A 89 -7.31 3.66 11.34
C ALA A 89 -8.35 2.84 10.56
N LEU A 90 -7.86 1.89 9.79
CA LEU A 90 -8.66 1.10 8.86
C LEU A 90 -8.38 -0.38 9.07
N SER A 91 -9.41 -1.20 9.06
CA SER A 91 -9.22 -2.65 8.96
C SER A 91 -10.24 -3.20 8.00
N MET A 92 -9.77 -3.87 6.96
CA MET A 92 -10.63 -4.49 5.97
C MET A 92 -9.99 -5.71 5.33
N ARG A 93 -10.84 -6.62 4.88
CA ARG A 93 -10.46 -7.78 4.05
C ARG A 93 -10.95 -7.52 2.63
N LEU A 94 -10.06 -7.70 1.66
CA LEU A 94 -10.38 -7.75 0.25
C LEU A 94 -10.25 -9.18 -0.24
N GLU A 95 -11.23 -9.65 -0.99
CA GLU A 95 -11.15 -10.93 -1.71
C GLU A 95 -11.38 -10.66 -3.19
N TYR A 96 -10.62 -11.34 -4.02
CA TYR A 96 -10.73 -11.28 -5.47
C TYR A 96 -10.98 -12.68 -6.02
N GLN A 97 -11.86 -12.75 -7.01
CA GLN A 97 -12.05 -13.89 -7.87
C GLN A 97 -12.16 -13.39 -9.31
N ALA A 98 -11.34 -13.94 -10.18
CA ALA A 98 -11.30 -13.60 -11.59
C ALA A 98 -12.65 -13.90 -12.28
N PRO A 99 -13.00 -13.14 -13.33
CA PRO A 99 -12.26 -11.99 -13.85
C PRO A 99 -12.50 -10.68 -13.08
N ASP A 100 -13.66 -10.54 -12.43
CA ASP A 100 -14.25 -9.24 -12.08
C ASP A 100 -15.04 -9.26 -10.76
N ARG A 101 -14.73 -10.19 -9.85
CA ARG A 101 -15.46 -10.34 -8.59
C ARG A 101 -14.62 -9.89 -7.41
N PHE A 102 -15.20 -9.03 -6.60
CA PHE A 102 -14.58 -8.54 -5.38
C PHE A 102 -15.53 -8.63 -4.20
N ARG A 103 -15.02 -9.03 -3.04
CA ARG A 103 -15.70 -8.88 -1.75
C ARG A 103 -14.84 -8.02 -0.85
N ILE A 104 -15.43 -7.00 -0.24
CA ILE A 104 -14.75 -6.11 0.69
C ILE A 104 -15.53 -6.13 1.99
N THR A 105 -14.85 -6.52 3.06
CA THR A 105 -15.41 -6.55 4.41
C THR A 105 -14.67 -5.52 5.25
N HIS A 106 -15.39 -4.55 5.80
CA HIS A 106 -14.81 -3.57 6.71
C HIS A 106 -14.93 -4.07 8.16
N ASN A 107 -13.81 -4.39 8.76
CA ASN A 107 -13.72 -4.96 10.10
C ASN A 107 -13.66 -3.88 11.20
N ALA A 108 -13.15 -2.68 10.88
CA ALA A 108 -13.06 -1.55 11.81
C ALA A 108 -13.19 -0.19 11.09
N GLY A 109 -13.29 0.88 11.87
CA GLY A 109 -13.43 2.26 11.39
C GLY A 109 -14.89 2.66 11.14
N ALA A 110 -15.10 3.80 10.47
CA ALA A 110 -16.44 4.36 10.23
C ALA A 110 -17.36 3.45 9.40
N ALA A 111 -16.78 2.53 8.61
CA ALA A 111 -17.49 1.56 7.78
C ALA A 111 -17.59 0.17 8.43
N ALA A 112 -17.23 0.01 9.71
CA ALA A 112 -17.22 -1.30 10.37
C ALA A 112 -18.57 -2.03 10.26
N GLY A 113 -18.51 -3.32 9.92
CA GLY A 113 -19.70 -4.17 9.74
C GLY A 113 -20.41 -3.99 8.40
N THR A 114 -19.86 -3.18 7.48
CA THR A 114 -20.31 -3.14 6.09
C THR A 114 -19.56 -4.19 5.26
N GLU A 115 -20.28 -4.78 4.31
CA GLU A 115 -19.73 -5.71 3.33
C GLU A 115 -20.18 -5.27 1.94
N THR A 116 -19.27 -5.26 0.99
CA THR A 116 -19.55 -4.89 -0.40
C THR A 116 -19.16 -6.05 -1.30
N ILE A 117 -20.05 -6.43 -2.22
CA ILE A 117 -19.75 -7.40 -3.28
C ILE A 117 -19.88 -6.69 -4.62
N LEU A 118 -18.86 -6.85 -5.46
CA LEU A 118 -18.83 -6.40 -6.85
C LEU A 118 -18.75 -7.62 -7.76
N ILE A 119 -19.61 -7.68 -8.78
CA ILE A 119 -19.60 -8.74 -9.79
C ILE A 119 -19.91 -8.07 -11.13
N GLY A 120 -18.88 -7.88 -11.96
CA GLY A 120 -18.98 -7.13 -13.19
C GLY A 120 -19.57 -5.73 -12.95
N ASP A 121 -20.73 -5.44 -13.55
CA ASP A 121 -21.42 -4.17 -13.39
C ASP A 121 -22.33 -4.06 -12.16
N ALA A 122 -22.52 -5.15 -11.43
CA ALA A 122 -23.38 -5.18 -10.26
C ALA A 122 -22.60 -4.87 -8.97
N SER A 123 -23.18 -4.01 -8.14
CA SER A 123 -22.70 -3.76 -6.78
C SER A 123 -23.78 -4.10 -5.77
N TYR A 124 -23.39 -4.80 -4.71
CA TYR A 124 -24.23 -5.16 -3.58
C TYR A 124 -23.57 -4.65 -2.31
N MET A 125 -24.37 -4.16 -1.38
CA MET A 125 -23.88 -3.73 -0.08
C MET A 125 -24.75 -4.31 1.03
N LYS A 126 -24.09 -4.81 2.07
CA LYS A 126 -24.73 -5.25 3.30
C LYS A 126 -24.75 -4.10 4.28
N MET A 127 -25.93 -3.59 4.56
CA MET A 127 -26.16 -2.56 5.58
C MET A 127 -27.13 -3.09 6.62
N LYS A 128 -26.78 -2.98 7.91
CA LYS A 128 -27.62 -3.45 9.02
C LYS A 128 -28.06 -4.91 8.84
N GLY A 129 -27.14 -5.76 8.35
CA GLY A 129 -27.37 -7.19 8.12
C GLY A 129 -28.19 -7.54 6.88
N LYS A 130 -28.68 -6.56 6.11
CA LYS A 130 -29.48 -6.80 4.90
C LYS A 130 -28.68 -6.47 3.65
N TRP A 131 -28.72 -7.37 2.67
CA TRP A 131 -28.17 -7.13 1.35
C TRP A 131 -29.10 -6.24 0.54
N GLN A 132 -28.51 -5.27 -0.15
CA GLN A 132 -29.20 -4.42 -1.10
C GLN A 132 -28.35 -4.29 -2.36
N LYS A 133 -28.98 -4.44 -3.51
CA LYS A 133 -28.34 -4.10 -4.79
C LYS A 133 -28.31 -2.58 -4.91
N LEU A 134 -27.14 -2.03 -5.22
CA LEU A 134 -26.98 -0.60 -5.41
C LEU A 134 -27.39 -0.20 -6.84
N PRO A 135 -28.00 0.99 -7.02
CA PRO A 135 -28.37 1.50 -8.34
C PRO A 135 -27.16 2.00 -9.15
N VAL A 136 -25.97 2.05 -8.55
CA VAL A 136 -24.73 2.52 -9.16
C VAL A 136 -23.64 1.46 -9.01
N ASN A 137 -22.82 1.29 -10.04
CA ASN A 137 -21.61 0.50 -9.97
C ASN A 137 -20.54 1.33 -9.23
N ILE A 138 -20.13 0.88 -8.04
CA ILE A 138 -19.05 1.51 -7.27
C ILE A 138 -17.67 0.87 -7.55
N GLY A 139 -17.63 -0.18 -8.36
CA GLY A 139 -16.42 -0.92 -8.71
C GLY A 139 -15.35 -0.07 -9.39
N GLY A 140 -15.75 0.87 -10.26
CA GLY A 140 -14.81 1.81 -10.91
C GLY A 140 -14.18 2.85 -9.96
N LYS A 141 -14.56 2.86 -8.68
CA LYS A 141 -14.02 3.78 -7.64
C LYS A 141 -13.24 3.06 -6.55
N ILE A 142 -13.13 1.73 -6.61
CA ILE A 142 -12.27 1.01 -5.67
C ILE A 142 -10.90 1.02 -6.31
N PRO A 143 -9.90 1.73 -5.75
CA PRO A 143 -8.53 1.55 -6.20
C PRO A 143 -8.23 0.09 -5.96
N THR A 144 -8.18 -0.71 -7.03
CA THR A 144 -7.95 -2.12 -6.82
C THR A 144 -6.49 -2.20 -6.42
N LEU A 145 -6.22 -2.86 -5.31
CA LEU A 145 -4.84 -3.18 -4.89
C LEU A 145 -4.01 -3.79 -6.04
N ARG A 146 -4.71 -4.40 -7.01
CA ARG A 146 -4.17 -4.91 -8.28
C ARG A 146 -3.67 -3.80 -9.21
N ASP A 147 -4.27 -2.61 -9.20
CA ASP A 147 -3.83 -1.46 -10.02
C ASP A 147 -2.43 -0.96 -9.62
N ALA A 148 -2.06 -1.08 -8.34
CA ALA A 148 -0.69 -0.80 -7.90
C ALA A 148 0.34 -1.74 -8.57
N PHE A 149 -0.10 -2.90 -9.06
CA PHE A 149 0.68 -3.87 -9.81
C PHE A 149 0.46 -3.80 -11.33
N SER A 150 -0.41 -2.89 -11.81
CA SER A 150 -0.58 -2.63 -13.24
C SER A 150 0.70 -2.09 -13.88
N GLU A 151 0.79 -2.13 -15.21
CA GLU A 151 1.94 -1.57 -15.92
C GLU A 151 2.16 -0.09 -15.58
N GLU A 152 1.09 0.68 -15.43
CA GLU A 152 1.16 2.10 -15.04
C GLU A 152 1.67 2.27 -13.61
N GLY A 153 1.15 1.47 -12.66
CA GLY A 153 1.61 1.48 -11.26
C GLY A 153 3.06 1.02 -11.08
N LEU A 154 3.55 0.14 -11.94
CA LEU A 154 4.94 -0.32 -11.90
C LEU A 154 5.92 0.69 -12.51
N LYS A 155 5.46 1.54 -13.44
CA LYS A 155 6.29 2.62 -14.01
C LYS A 155 6.66 3.69 -12.99
N THR A 156 5.85 3.89 -11.95
CA THR A 156 6.09 4.89 -10.90
C THR A 156 7.07 4.43 -9.82
N LEU A 157 7.52 3.17 -9.85
CA LEU A 157 8.49 2.64 -8.89
C LEU A 157 9.88 3.27 -9.08
N THR A 158 10.38 3.90 -8.01
CA THR A 158 11.72 4.48 -7.92
C THR A 158 12.47 3.94 -6.71
N ASP A 159 13.79 4.10 -6.69
CA ASP A 159 14.65 3.71 -5.56
C ASP A 159 14.45 2.24 -5.11
N VAL A 160 14.21 1.33 -6.06
CA VAL A 160 13.96 -0.08 -5.74
C VAL A 160 15.26 -0.74 -5.28
N LYS A 161 15.24 -1.34 -4.09
CA LYS A 161 16.39 -2.02 -3.49
C LYS A 161 15.98 -3.37 -2.93
N ARG A 162 16.88 -4.35 -3.01
CA ARG A 162 16.78 -5.56 -2.20
C ARG A 162 17.35 -5.25 -0.82
N GLU A 163 16.58 -5.53 0.23
CA GLU A 163 16.94 -5.20 1.61
C GLU A 163 17.53 -6.41 2.34
N SER A 164 16.75 -7.50 2.41
CA SER A 164 17.10 -8.67 3.21
C SER A 164 16.32 -9.90 2.73
N ASP A 165 16.59 -11.03 3.39
CA ASP A 165 15.67 -12.16 3.42
C ASP A 165 14.91 -12.17 4.74
N ASP A 166 13.71 -12.72 4.75
CA ASP A 166 12.83 -12.81 5.92
C ASP A 166 11.91 -14.04 5.82
N ILE A 167 11.08 -14.27 6.84
CA ILE A 167 10.08 -15.33 6.89
C ILE A 167 8.70 -14.71 7.12
N VAL A 168 7.76 -14.98 6.23
CA VAL A 168 6.35 -14.57 6.37
C VAL A 168 5.50 -15.82 6.55
N ASN A 169 4.84 -15.95 7.71
CA ASN A 169 3.99 -17.10 8.06
C ASN A 169 4.69 -18.45 7.82
N GLY A 170 5.97 -18.55 8.21
CA GLY A 170 6.78 -19.76 8.02
C GLY A 170 7.34 -19.98 6.60
N THR A 171 7.06 -19.09 5.65
CA THR A 171 7.55 -19.18 4.26
C THR A 171 8.72 -18.21 4.03
N PRO A 172 9.85 -18.67 3.48
CA PRO A 172 10.97 -17.78 3.12
C PRO A 172 10.57 -16.74 2.07
N ALA A 173 10.97 -15.49 2.30
CA ALA A 173 10.71 -14.38 1.40
C ALA A 173 11.95 -13.50 1.20
N SER A 174 12.09 -12.93 0.01
CA SER A 174 13.01 -11.84 -0.28
C SER A 174 12.29 -10.51 -0.04
N VAL A 175 12.95 -9.57 0.64
CA VAL A 175 12.40 -8.25 0.98
C VAL A 175 12.97 -7.18 0.06
N TYR A 176 12.09 -6.38 -0.51
CA TYR A 176 12.45 -5.25 -1.34
C TYR A 176 11.82 -3.98 -0.81
N SER A 177 12.55 -2.87 -0.86
CA SER A 177 12.01 -1.53 -0.62
C SER A 177 11.91 -0.76 -1.92
N TYR A 178 10.98 0.19 -1.97
CA TYR A 178 10.86 1.13 -3.07
C TYR A 178 10.10 2.38 -2.64
N ARG A 179 10.26 3.45 -3.40
CA ARG A 179 9.39 4.63 -3.34
C ARG A 179 8.38 4.58 -4.47
N ASN A 180 7.21 5.14 -4.19
CA ASN A 180 6.15 5.30 -5.17
C ASN A 180 5.38 6.60 -4.87
N LYS A 181 4.62 7.07 -5.86
CA LYS A 181 3.73 8.24 -5.78
C LYS A 181 2.41 7.85 -6.41
N LEU A 182 1.29 8.23 -5.79
CA LEU A 182 0.00 8.07 -6.44
C LEU A 182 -0.12 9.04 -7.63
N PRO A 183 -0.76 8.64 -8.74
CA PRO A 183 -1.07 9.57 -9.82
C PRO A 183 -1.88 10.76 -9.27
N ASN A 184 -1.42 11.99 -9.55
CA ASN A 184 -2.00 13.25 -9.07
C ASN A 184 -1.76 13.58 -7.58
N GLU A 185 -0.97 12.80 -6.85
CA GLU A 185 -0.53 13.17 -5.50
C GLU A 185 0.97 13.45 -5.47
N ASN A 186 1.35 14.56 -4.82
CA ASN A 186 2.75 14.97 -4.64
C ASN A 186 3.42 14.28 -3.44
N TYR A 187 2.75 13.33 -2.80
CA TYR A 187 3.24 12.72 -1.57
C TYR A 187 3.89 11.37 -1.89
N PRO A 188 5.23 11.28 -1.84
CA PRO A 188 5.87 10.00 -1.94
C PRO A 188 5.50 9.16 -0.72
N PHE A 189 5.34 7.86 -0.93
CA PHE A 189 5.29 6.89 0.14
C PHE A 189 6.41 5.88 -0.06
N THR A 190 6.88 5.33 1.04
CA THR A 190 7.85 4.24 1.01
C THR A 190 7.10 2.93 1.20
N SER A 191 7.49 1.91 0.46
CA SER A 191 6.91 0.58 0.58
C SER A 191 7.99 -0.46 0.74
N ARG A 192 7.66 -1.50 1.50
CA ARG A 192 8.39 -2.76 1.55
C ARG A 192 7.47 -3.87 1.09
N ILE A 193 7.98 -4.75 0.24
CA ILE A 193 7.28 -5.93 -0.26
C ILE A 193 8.09 -7.18 0.07
N TRP A 194 7.41 -8.19 0.59
CA TRP A 194 7.95 -9.52 0.82
C TRP A 194 7.46 -10.41 -0.31
N ILE A 195 8.39 -10.95 -1.08
CA ILE A 195 8.11 -11.84 -2.21
C ILE A 195 8.56 -13.24 -1.82
N GLY A 196 7.64 -14.21 -1.83
CA GLY A 196 7.97 -15.59 -1.47
C GLY A 196 9.04 -16.15 -2.41
N LYS A 197 10.10 -16.76 -1.86
CA LYS A 197 11.22 -17.28 -2.66
C LYS A 197 10.79 -18.41 -3.59
N ASP A 198 9.90 -19.27 -3.11
CA ASP A 198 9.40 -20.41 -3.88
C ASP A 198 8.26 -20.00 -4.83
N SER A 199 7.32 -19.18 -4.34
CA SER A 199 6.13 -18.80 -5.09
C SER A 199 6.38 -17.66 -6.07
N GLY A 200 7.38 -16.80 -5.84
CA GLY A 200 7.58 -15.57 -6.58
C GLY A 200 6.39 -14.59 -6.49
N LEU A 201 5.52 -14.74 -5.48
CA LEU A 201 4.32 -13.93 -5.29
C LEU A 201 4.49 -12.98 -4.10
N PRO A 202 3.85 -11.79 -4.14
CA PRO A 202 3.71 -10.93 -2.97
C PRO A 202 3.01 -11.67 -1.82
N MET A 203 3.63 -11.64 -0.64
CA MET A 203 3.08 -12.23 0.59
C MET A 203 2.65 -11.16 1.59
N LYS A 204 3.41 -10.06 1.65
CA LYS A 204 3.17 -8.94 2.55
C LYS A 204 3.63 -7.65 1.90
N ILE A 205 2.91 -6.56 2.18
CA ILE A 205 3.34 -5.20 1.87
C ILE A 205 3.20 -4.37 3.13
N VAL A 206 4.18 -3.52 3.40
CA VAL A 206 4.09 -2.45 4.38
C VAL A 206 4.30 -1.14 3.66
N VAL A 207 3.33 -0.24 3.77
CA VAL A 207 3.37 1.11 3.19
C VAL A 207 3.47 2.10 4.32
N ASP A 208 4.50 2.94 4.29
CA ASP A 208 4.71 4.04 5.23
C ASP A 208 4.37 5.35 4.50
N TYR A 209 3.37 6.07 5.00
CA TYR A 209 2.89 7.33 4.43
C TYR A 209 3.52 8.51 5.15
N GLU A 210 4.14 9.41 4.40
CA GLU A 210 4.77 10.61 4.97
C GLU A 210 3.72 11.64 5.45
N GLN A 211 2.53 11.64 4.84
CA GLN A 211 1.47 12.63 5.07
C GLN A 211 0.09 11.97 5.09
N GLY A 212 -0.92 12.72 5.53
CA GLY A 212 -2.31 12.24 5.64
C GLY A 212 -2.65 11.62 6.99
N ALA A 213 -3.91 11.20 7.10
CA ALA A 213 -4.50 10.61 8.31
C ALA A 213 -4.00 9.17 8.57
N LEU A 214 -3.69 8.44 7.50
CA LEU A 214 -3.07 7.14 7.55
C LEU A 214 -1.54 7.31 7.62
N LYS A 215 -0.88 6.59 8.53
CA LYS A 215 0.57 6.64 8.73
C LYS A 215 1.25 5.38 8.22
N GLN A 216 0.61 4.23 8.41
CA GLN A 216 1.10 2.96 7.91
C GLN A 216 -0.07 2.11 7.43
N MET A 217 0.16 1.32 6.39
CA MET A 217 -0.72 0.24 5.96
C MET A 217 0.08 -1.06 5.90
N VAL A 218 -0.42 -2.10 6.54
CA VAL A 218 0.09 -3.47 6.40
C VAL A 218 -0.94 -4.29 5.62
N ILE A 219 -0.47 -4.95 4.57
CA ILE A 219 -1.27 -5.80 3.70
C ILE A 219 -0.67 -7.20 3.74
N ASN A 220 -1.44 -8.21 4.13
CA ASN A 220 -1.02 -9.60 4.07
C ASN A 220 -1.86 -10.35 3.04
N TYR A 221 -1.21 -11.05 2.12
CA TYR A 221 -1.89 -11.81 1.07
C TYR A 221 -1.97 -13.29 1.43
N ASP A 222 -3.12 -13.88 1.11
CA ASP A 222 -3.26 -15.31 0.94
C ASP A 222 -3.62 -15.59 -0.52
N THR A 223 -2.68 -16.18 -1.24
CA THR A 223 -2.78 -16.56 -2.65
C THR A 223 -3.01 -18.06 -2.84
N SER A 224 -3.15 -18.80 -1.74
CA SER A 224 -3.24 -20.26 -1.73
C SER A 224 -4.65 -20.78 -1.45
N THR A 225 -5.43 -20.02 -0.68
CA THR A 225 -6.82 -20.37 -0.38
C THR A 225 -7.74 -19.91 -1.53
N PRO A 226 -8.51 -20.82 -2.16
CA PRO A 226 -9.48 -20.45 -3.18
C PRO A 226 -10.55 -19.50 -2.63
N VAL A 227 -10.94 -18.51 -3.44
CA VAL A 227 -12.04 -17.57 -3.12
C VAL A 227 -13.24 -17.85 -4.01
N SER A 228 -14.43 -17.90 -3.42
CA SER A 228 -15.71 -17.89 -4.14
C SER A 228 -16.57 -16.71 -3.72
N ILE A 229 -17.01 -15.91 -4.69
CA ILE A 229 -17.83 -14.71 -4.50
C ILE A 229 -19.09 -14.87 -5.36
N GLU A 230 -20.23 -14.97 -4.70
CA GLU A 230 -21.54 -15.07 -5.33
C GLU A 230 -22.37 -13.82 -5.03
N ALA A 231 -23.37 -13.55 -5.89
CA ALA A 231 -24.36 -12.55 -5.57
C ALA A 231 -25.13 -12.99 -4.30
N PRO A 232 -25.50 -12.05 -3.41
CA PRO A 232 -26.24 -12.41 -2.22
C PRO A 232 -27.60 -13.01 -2.58
N SER A 233 -27.98 -14.08 -1.88
CA SER A 233 -29.33 -14.63 -1.95
C SER A 233 -30.31 -13.69 -1.24
N ASN A 234 -31.45 -13.42 -1.86
CA ASN A 234 -32.55 -12.65 -1.25
C ASN A 234 -33.37 -13.51 -0.29
#